data_AF-A0A1E5BA42-F1
#
_entry.id   AF-A0A1E5BA42-F1
#
_cell.length_a   1.000
_cell.length_b   1.000
_cell.length_c   1.000
_cell.angle_alpha   90.00
_cell.angle_beta   90.00
_cell.angle_gamma   90.00
#
_symmetry.space_group_name_H-M   'P 1'
#
loop_
_entity.id
_entity.type
_entity.pdbx_description
1 polymer ?
#
loop_
_entity_poly.entity_id
_entity_poly.type
_entity_poly.pdbx_seq_one_letter_code
_entity_poly.pdbx_strand_id
1 'polypeptide(L)'
;MDENQTMCAFLHDAQEEYWEACALFRARHDLTAVAKVCGIRPNMLRNKLNTEQPHVLSLPEMMAISKASNDYVILEVVLRKLELVTAHIPSGSETESFIKRALNNSILAGEISQLALDNAGNRTLPRSTRNSIIGTAQAGISSLMLLINDIESRTGSTHSFFSVGVDLLASGAALPVLS
;
A
#
# COMPACT_ATOMS: atom_id res chain seq x y z
N MET A 1 33.02 9.15 0.23
CA MET A 1 32.24 10.34 0.57
C MET A 1 32.08 10.36 2.07
N ASP A 2 32.19 11.53 2.69
CA ASP A 2 31.94 11.73 4.13
C ASP A 2 30.46 11.46 4.45
N GLU A 3 30.15 10.82 5.58
CA GLU A 3 28.79 10.38 5.95
C GLU A 3 27.82 11.57 6.02
N ASN A 4 28.30 12.73 6.46
CA ASN A 4 27.52 13.96 6.49
C ASN A 4 27.17 14.46 5.08
N GLN A 5 28.08 14.30 4.12
CA GLN A 5 27.86 14.72 2.74
C GLN A 5 26.84 13.81 2.04
N THR A 6 26.86 12.50 2.33
CA THR A 6 25.82 11.57 1.84
C THR A 6 24.45 11.88 2.42
N MET A 7 24.35 12.21 3.71
CA MET A 7 23.07 12.55 4.32
C MET A 7 22.51 13.89 3.83
N CYS A 8 23.38 14.87 3.57
CA CYS A 8 22.94 16.14 2.97
C CYS A 8 22.38 15.95 1.55
N ALA A 9 23.02 15.10 0.73
CA ALA A 9 22.53 14.76 -0.60
C ALA A 9 21.16 14.04 -0.52
N PHE A 10 21.03 13.06 0.37
CA PHE A 10 19.76 12.37 0.59
C PHE A 10 18.61 13.32 0.96
N LEU A 11 18.86 14.25 1.90
CA LEU A 11 17.86 15.23 2.32
C LEU A 11 17.43 16.15 1.17
N HIS A 12 18.38 16.57 0.34
CA HIS A 12 18.10 17.39 -0.84
C HIS A 12 17.19 16.65 -1.82
N ASP A 13 17.55 15.42 -2.20
CA ASP A 13 16.75 14.62 -3.15
C ASP A 13 15.36 14.29 -2.58
N ALA A 14 15.27 14.00 -1.28
CA ALA A 14 13.99 13.74 -0.62
C ALA A 14 13.09 14.98 -0.62
N GLN A 15 13.67 16.17 -0.44
CA GLN A 15 12.95 17.43 -0.49
C GLN A 15 12.43 17.72 -1.90
N GLU A 16 13.24 17.52 -2.95
CA GLU A 16 12.80 17.72 -4.34
C GLU A 16 11.65 16.80 -4.74
N GLU A 17 11.78 15.49 -4.48
CA GLU A 17 10.70 14.55 -4.81
C GLU A 17 9.42 14.84 -4.02
N TYR A 18 9.54 15.22 -2.75
CA TYR A 18 8.41 15.67 -1.95
C TYR A 18 7.71 16.90 -2.56
N TRP A 19 8.47 17.86 -3.09
CA TRP A 19 7.93 19.04 -3.76
C TRP A 19 7.16 18.68 -5.03
N GLU A 20 7.73 17.78 -5.84
CA GLU A 20 7.04 17.26 -7.02
C GLU A 20 5.73 16.56 -6.65
N ALA A 21 5.73 15.74 -5.59
CA ALA A 21 4.53 15.05 -5.12
C ALA A 21 3.44 16.03 -4.66
N CYS A 22 3.81 17.08 -3.91
CA CYS A 22 2.89 18.13 -3.52
C CYS A 22 2.35 18.92 -4.73
N ALA A 23 3.18 19.21 -5.73
CA ALA A 23 2.75 19.86 -6.97
C ALA A 23 1.77 18.99 -7.77
N LEU A 24 2.07 17.69 -7.90
CA LEU A 24 1.20 16.72 -8.57
C LEU A 24 -0.15 16.58 -7.87
N PHE A 25 -0.16 16.49 -6.53
CA PHE A 25 -1.40 16.42 -5.76
C PHE A 25 -2.25 17.68 -5.96
N ARG A 26 -1.64 18.87 -5.93
CA ARG A 26 -2.33 20.14 -6.20
C ARG A 26 -2.95 20.20 -7.59
N ALA A 27 -2.29 19.63 -8.59
CA ALA A 27 -2.78 19.62 -9.96
C ALA A 27 -3.93 18.63 -10.19
N ARG A 28 -4.01 17.55 -9.41
CA ARG A 28 -4.99 16.47 -9.58
C ARG A 28 -6.31 16.70 -8.85
N HIS A 29 -6.31 17.47 -7.77
CA HIS A 29 -7.45 17.53 -6.83
C HIS A 29 -8.02 18.94 -6.65
N ASP A 30 -9.33 19.03 -6.42
CA ASP A 30 -9.93 20.26 -5.89
C ASP A 30 -9.59 20.41 -4.40
N LEU A 31 -8.57 21.20 -4.15
CA LEU A 31 -8.08 21.51 -2.80
C LEU A 31 -9.13 22.15 -1.90
N THR A 32 -10.16 22.78 -2.46
CA THR A 32 -11.24 23.38 -1.68
C THR A 32 -12.13 22.30 -1.08
N ALA A 33 -12.50 21.31 -1.90
CA ALA A 33 -13.29 20.16 -1.48
C ALA A 33 -12.51 19.30 -0.46
N VAL A 34 -11.24 18.97 -0.77
CA VAL A 34 -10.38 18.18 0.13
C VAL A 34 -10.19 18.89 1.47
N ALA A 35 -9.86 20.19 1.46
CA ALA A 35 -9.67 20.96 2.68
C ALA A 35 -10.93 20.99 3.55
N LYS A 36 -12.12 21.11 2.95
CA LYS A 36 -13.40 21.09 3.67
C LYS A 36 -13.61 19.77 4.41
N VAL A 37 -13.35 18.63 3.76
CA VAL A 37 -13.46 17.30 4.38
C VAL A 37 -12.46 17.13 5.52
N CYS A 38 -11.25 17.64 5.37
CA CYS A 38 -10.20 17.54 6.38
C CYS A 38 -10.31 18.59 7.50
N GLY A 39 -11.28 19.52 7.45
CA GLY A 39 -11.38 20.62 8.41
C GLY A 39 -10.25 21.66 8.30
N ILE A 40 -9.58 21.74 7.16
CA ILE A 40 -8.49 22.68 6.87
C ILE A 40 -9.06 23.86 6.07
N ARG A 41 -8.52 25.06 6.28
CA ARG A 41 -8.89 26.21 5.41
C ARG A 41 -8.31 25.98 4.00
N PRO A 42 -9.07 26.15 2.90
CA PRO A 42 -8.58 25.90 1.55
C PRO A 42 -7.28 26.63 1.19
N ASN A 43 -7.16 27.91 1.58
CA ASN A 43 -5.93 28.68 1.37
C ASN A 43 -4.76 28.16 2.20
N MET A 44 -5.03 27.68 3.42
CA MET A 44 -4.01 27.06 4.27
C MET A 44 -3.50 25.75 3.65
N LEU A 45 -4.39 24.92 3.09
CA LEU A 45 -3.97 23.70 2.41
C LEU A 45 -3.14 24.00 1.16
N ARG A 46 -3.54 24.99 0.34
CA ARG A 46 -2.75 25.46 -0.81
C ARG A 46 -1.35 25.91 -0.40
N ASN A 47 -1.27 26.71 0.67
CA ASN A 47 0.00 27.20 1.19
C ASN A 47 0.87 26.07 1.73
N LYS A 48 0.28 25.11 2.45
CA LYS A 48 0.99 23.94 2.98
C LYS A 48 1.53 23.00 1.91
N LEU A 49 0.83 22.89 0.79
CA LEU A 49 1.27 22.11 -0.38
C LEU A 49 2.21 22.91 -1.30
N ASN A 50 2.41 24.20 -1.04
CA ASN A 50 3.43 25.00 -1.71
C ASN A 50 4.67 25.11 -0.82
N THR A 51 5.66 24.29 -1.09
CA THR A 51 6.83 24.13 -0.24
C THR A 51 7.84 25.28 -0.31
N GLU A 52 7.63 26.24 -1.21
CA GLU A 52 8.29 27.55 -1.19
C GLU A 52 7.78 28.46 -0.05
N GLN A 53 6.65 28.10 0.56
CA GLN A 53 6.07 28.83 1.69
C GLN A 53 6.48 28.20 3.04
N PRO A 54 6.51 29.00 4.12
CA PRO A 54 6.97 28.53 5.44
C PRO A 54 6.03 27.51 6.11
N HIS A 55 4.83 27.32 5.57
CA HIS A 55 3.85 26.39 6.15
C HIS A 55 4.14 24.97 5.68
N VAL A 56 4.59 24.11 6.58
CA VAL A 56 4.82 22.70 6.29
C VAL A 56 3.53 21.91 6.47
N LEU A 57 3.27 20.99 5.54
CA LEU A 57 2.23 19.97 5.69
C LEU A 57 2.70 18.91 6.70
N SER A 58 2.02 18.82 7.84
CA SER A 58 2.36 17.83 8.87
C SER A 58 1.93 16.42 8.47
N LEU A 59 2.52 15.39 9.09
CA LEU A 59 2.19 13.99 8.81
C LEU A 59 0.68 13.68 9.02
N PRO A 60 0.01 14.13 10.10
CA PRO A 60 -1.44 13.94 10.24
C PRO A 60 -2.26 14.61 9.14
N GLU A 61 -1.88 15.81 8.71
CA GLU A 61 -2.55 16.50 7.60
C GLU A 61 -2.35 15.75 6.28
N MET A 62 -1.15 15.25 6.03
CA MET A 62 -0.84 14.41 4.87
C MET A 62 -1.70 13.14 4.85
N MET A 63 -1.83 12.43 5.98
CA MET A 63 -2.73 11.27 6.08
C MET A 63 -4.19 11.65 5.84
N ALA A 64 -4.64 12.78 6.40
CA ALA A 64 -6.02 13.24 6.26
C ALA A 64 -6.38 13.58 4.80
N ILE A 65 -5.52 14.32 4.10
CA ILE A 65 -5.78 14.69 2.70
C ILE A 65 -5.71 13.46 1.79
N SER A 66 -4.75 12.54 2.02
CA SER A 66 -4.64 11.32 1.22
C SER A 66 -5.85 10.41 1.39
N LYS A 67 -6.35 10.26 2.63
CA LYS A 67 -7.56 9.49 2.90
C LYS A 67 -8.80 10.15 2.30
N ALA A 68 -8.91 11.48 2.37
CA ALA A 68 -10.06 12.21 1.85
C ALA A 68 -10.13 12.20 0.32
N SER A 69 -8.98 12.24 -0.36
CA SER A 69 -8.90 12.24 -1.82
C SER A 69 -8.70 10.85 -2.43
N ASN A 70 -8.49 9.82 -1.61
CA ASN A 70 -8.04 8.49 -2.02
C ASN A 70 -6.80 8.54 -2.94
N ASP A 71 -5.89 9.50 -2.69
CA ASP A 71 -4.63 9.67 -3.42
C ASP A 71 -3.47 9.73 -2.44
N TYR A 72 -2.62 8.71 -2.49
CA TYR A 72 -1.53 8.49 -1.56
C TYR A 72 -0.17 8.96 -2.10
N VAL A 73 -0.13 9.67 -3.24
CA VAL A 73 1.11 10.04 -3.94
C VAL A 73 2.17 10.69 -3.04
N ILE A 74 1.77 11.56 -2.11
CA ILE A 74 2.72 12.26 -1.23
C ILE A 74 3.35 11.27 -0.24
N LEU A 75 2.56 10.40 0.38
CA LEU A 75 3.05 9.35 1.29
C LEU A 75 3.91 8.32 0.55
N GLU A 76 3.49 7.92 -0.64
CA GLU A 76 4.21 6.98 -1.49
C GLU A 76 5.62 7.49 -1.83
N VAL A 77 5.75 8.76 -2.20
CA VAL A 77 7.05 9.36 -2.53
C VAL A 77 7.95 9.42 -1.31
N VAL A 78 7.44 9.86 -0.15
CA VAL A 78 8.21 9.91 1.10
C VAL A 78 8.73 8.52 1.48
N LEU A 79 7.88 7.50 1.41
CA LEU A 79 8.25 6.13 1.76
C LEU A 79 9.19 5.49 0.73
N ARG A 80 9.05 5.84 -0.54
CA ARG A 80 9.94 5.38 -1.61
C ARG A 80 11.37 5.89 -1.44
N LYS A 81 11.59 7.09 -0.87
CA LYS A 81 12.95 7.56 -0.52
C LYS A 81 13.63 6.65 0.50
N LEU A 82 12.86 5.95 1.32
CA LEU A 82 13.34 4.94 2.27
C LEU A 82 13.32 3.52 1.69
N GLU A 83 13.15 3.40 0.37
CA GLU A 83 13.03 2.12 -0.34
C GLU A 83 11.83 1.26 0.11
N LEU A 84 10.83 1.88 0.74
CA LEU A 84 9.61 1.21 1.16
C LEU A 84 8.54 1.31 0.06
N VAL A 85 7.85 0.20 -0.20
CA VAL A 85 6.70 0.13 -1.11
C VAL A 85 5.43 0.03 -0.30
N THR A 86 4.49 0.93 -0.55
CA THR A 86 3.15 0.86 0.04
C THR A 86 2.19 0.10 -0.85
N ALA A 87 1.37 -0.73 -0.22
CA ALA A 87 0.21 -1.36 -0.81
C ALA A 87 -1.02 -0.81 -0.09
N HIS A 88 -1.88 -0.08 -0.81
CA HIS A 88 -3.13 0.38 -0.24
C HIS A 88 -4.06 -0.81 -0.03
N ILE A 89 -4.55 -0.99 1.20
CA ILE A 89 -5.54 -2.01 1.52
C ILE A 89 -6.92 -1.34 1.44
N PRO A 90 -7.72 -1.60 0.39
CA PRO A 90 -9.04 -0.99 0.24
C PRO A 90 -9.92 -1.37 1.44
N SER A 91 -10.33 -0.34 2.19
CA SER A 91 -11.23 -0.51 3.32
C SER A 91 -12.65 -0.70 2.79
N GLY A 92 -13.17 -1.92 2.84
CA GLY A 92 -14.54 -2.23 2.40
C GLY A 92 -14.64 -3.02 1.11
N SER A 93 -13.60 -3.74 0.67
CA SER A 93 -13.85 -4.84 -0.26
C SER A 93 -14.84 -5.79 0.42
N GLU A 94 -15.89 -6.21 -0.30
CA GLU A 94 -16.60 -7.44 0.08
C GLU A 94 -15.54 -8.50 0.43
N THR A 95 -15.77 -9.29 1.48
CA THR A 95 -14.88 -10.41 1.84
C THR A 95 -14.83 -11.36 0.65
N GLU A 96 -13.90 -11.11 -0.28
CA GLU A 96 -13.63 -12.01 -1.38
C GLU A 96 -13.10 -13.32 -0.80
N SER A 97 -13.48 -14.45 -1.41
CA SER A 97 -12.96 -15.72 -0.93
C SER A 97 -11.45 -15.79 -1.15
N PHE A 98 -10.76 -16.52 -0.26
CA PHE A 98 -9.35 -16.86 -0.39
C PHE A 98 -8.96 -17.29 -1.82
N ILE A 99 -9.80 -18.12 -2.45
CA ILE A 99 -9.60 -18.60 -3.83
C ILE A 99 -9.64 -17.45 -4.85
N LYS A 100 -10.58 -16.52 -4.72
CA LYS A 100 -10.66 -15.35 -5.61
C LYS A 100 -9.44 -14.46 -5.46
N ARG A 101 -8.97 -14.21 -4.23
CA ARG A 101 -7.76 -13.40 -3.99
C ARG A 101 -6.50 -14.06 -4.57
N ALA A 102 -6.35 -15.37 -4.38
CA ALA A 102 -5.25 -16.14 -4.97
C ALA A 102 -5.28 -16.11 -6.51
N LEU A 103 -6.47 -16.25 -7.12
CA LEU A 103 -6.62 -16.15 -8.57
C LEU A 103 -6.33 -14.74 -9.10
N ASN A 104 -6.81 -13.70 -8.42
CA ASN A 104 -6.52 -12.30 -8.76
C ASN A 104 -5.01 -12.02 -8.71
N ASN A 105 -4.30 -12.56 -7.72
CA ASN A 105 -2.84 -12.44 -7.67
C ASN A 105 -2.17 -13.13 -8.87
N SER A 106 -2.62 -14.31 -9.28
CA SER A 106 -2.11 -14.98 -10.48
C SER A 106 -2.33 -14.18 -11.76
N ILE A 107 -3.49 -13.52 -11.90
CA ILE A 107 -3.79 -12.64 -13.04
C ILE A 107 -2.79 -11.48 -13.07
N LEU A 108 -2.60 -10.78 -11.95
CA LEU A 108 -1.67 -9.66 -11.85
C LEU A 108 -0.22 -10.08 -12.13
N ALA A 109 0.19 -11.27 -11.66
CA ALA A 109 1.50 -11.84 -12.00
C ALA A 109 1.64 -12.13 -13.50
N GLY A 110 0.58 -12.60 -14.15
CA GLY A 110 0.50 -12.77 -15.60
C GLY A 110 0.63 -11.45 -16.36
N GLU A 111 -0.09 -10.40 -15.92
CA GLU A 111 0.01 -9.06 -16.51
C GLU A 111 1.42 -8.48 -16.40
N ILE A 112 2.08 -8.64 -15.25
CA ILE A 112 3.49 -8.24 -15.08
C ILE A 112 4.39 -9.00 -16.06
N SER A 113 4.16 -10.30 -16.23
CA SER A 113 4.92 -11.14 -17.16
C SER A 113 4.73 -10.67 -18.61
N GLN A 114 3.51 -10.30 -18.99
CA GLN A 114 3.21 -9.75 -20.31
C GLN A 114 3.90 -8.39 -20.52
N LEU A 115 3.77 -7.47 -19.56
CA LEU A 115 4.44 -6.17 -19.61
C LEU A 115 5.96 -6.31 -19.69
N ALA A 116 6.54 -7.30 -19.00
CA ALA A 116 7.96 -7.61 -19.08
C ALA A 116 8.35 -8.14 -20.46
N LEU A 117 7.56 -9.04 -21.05
CA LEU A 117 7.79 -9.57 -22.39
C LEU A 117 7.70 -8.49 -23.47
N ASP A 118 6.66 -7.65 -23.41
CA ASP A 118 6.44 -6.54 -24.35
C ASP A 118 7.60 -5.53 -24.33
N ASN A 119 8.35 -5.48 -23.23
CA ASN A 119 9.47 -4.56 -23.03
C ASN A 119 10.83 -5.24 -22.93
N ALA A 120 10.94 -6.55 -23.20
CA ALA A 120 12.15 -7.34 -22.98
C ALA A 120 13.37 -6.86 -23.81
N GLY A 121 13.14 -6.12 -24.91
CA GLY A 121 14.21 -5.53 -25.74
C GLY A 121 14.56 -4.07 -25.39
N ASN A 122 13.83 -3.43 -24.48
CA ASN A 122 13.98 -2.01 -24.20
C ASN A 122 15.02 -1.78 -23.08
N ARG A 123 16.15 -1.12 -23.40
CA ARG A 123 17.16 -0.70 -22.40
C ARG A 123 16.62 0.29 -21.37
N THR A 124 15.58 1.04 -21.73
CA THR A 124 14.96 2.06 -20.89
C THR A 124 13.44 2.04 -21.10
N LEU A 125 12.69 2.07 -20.01
CA LEU A 125 11.23 2.05 -20.05
C LEU A 125 10.67 3.49 -20.12
N PRO A 126 9.69 3.76 -21.01
CA PRO A 126 8.91 5.01 -20.95
C PRO A 126 8.28 5.21 -19.58
N ARG A 127 8.12 6.47 -19.15
CA ARG A 127 7.59 6.81 -17.81
C ARG A 127 6.18 6.24 -17.58
N SER A 128 5.33 6.25 -18.60
CA SER A 128 4.00 5.63 -18.58
C SER A 128 4.06 4.12 -18.34
N THR A 129 4.90 3.41 -19.10
CA THR A 129 5.09 1.95 -18.96
C THR A 129 5.66 1.59 -17.60
N ARG A 130 6.67 2.33 -17.13
CA ARG A 130 7.23 2.17 -15.78
C ARG A 130 6.14 2.33 -14.72
N ASN A 131 5.35 3.39 -14.80
CA ASN A 131 4.27 3.64 -13.85
C ASN A 131 3.21 2.53 -13.89
N SER A 132 2.90 1.99 -15.08
CA SER A 132 1.97 0.87 -15.23
C SER A 132 2.49 -0.40 -14.54
N ILE A 133 3.76 -0.77 -14.79
CA ILE A 133 4.38 -1.94 -14.16
C ILE A 133 4.38 -1.80 -12.62
N ILE A 134 4.76 -0.62 -12.13
CA ILE A 134 4.76 -0.33 -10.69
C ILE A 134 3.34 -0.43 -10.12
N GLY A 135 2.35 0.13 -10.80
CA GLY A 135 0.95 0.07 -10.38
C GLY A 135 0.41 -1.37 -10.32
N THR A 136 0.67 -2.19 -11.33
CA THR A 136 0.28 -3.60 -11.35
C THR A 136 0.99 -4.40 -10.24
N ALA A 137 2.28 -4.13 -10.01
CA ALA A 137 3.02 -4.75 -8.90
C ALA A 137 2.46 -4.36 -7.53
N GLN A 138 2.14 -3.09 -7.31
CA GLN A 138 1.51 -2.60 -6.08
C GLN A 138 0.14 -3.25 -5.86
N ALA A 139 -0.67 -3.38 -6.91
CA ALA A 139 -1.95 -4.11 -6.83
C ALA A 139 -1.74 -5.59 -6.44
N GLY A 140 -0.69 -6.22 -6.97
CA GLY A 140 -0.29 -7.58 -6.59
C GLY A 140 0.06 -7.70 -5.12
N ILE A 141 0.85 -6.76 -4.58
CA ILE A 141 1.22 -6.70 -3.16
C ILE A 141 -0.03 -6.46 -2.29
N SER A 142 -0.92 -5.55 -2.68
CA SER A 142 -2.20 -5.32 -1.98
C SER A 142 -3.06 -6.59 -1.92
N SER A 143 -3.15 -7.33 -3.04
CA SER A 143 -3.87 -8.61 -3.09
C SER A 143 -3.26 -9.65 -2.14
N LEU A 144 -1.94 -9.75 -2.07
CA LEU A 144 -1.24 -10.63 -1.13
C LEU A 144 -1.45 -10.22 0.33
N MET A 145 -1.43 -8.93 0.65
CA MET A 145 -1.74 -8.43 2.00
C MET A 145 -3.16 -8.77 2.43
N LEU A 146 -4.14 -8.61 1.54
CA LEU A 146 -5.53 -9.00 1.81
C LEU A 146 -5.66 -10.51 2.04
N LEU A 147 -4.91 -11.32 1.28
CA LEU A 147 -4.85 -12.76 1.47
C LEU A 147 -4.24 -13.13 2.83
N ILE A 148 -3.16 -12.46 3.25
CA ILE A 148 -2.56 -12.65 4.58
C ILE A 148 -3.59 -12.30 5.67
N ASN A 149 -4.27 -11.16 5.56
CA ASN A 149 -5.31 -10.73 6.52
C ASN A 149 -6.47 -11.74 6.60
N ASP A 150 -6.94 -12.26 5.45
CA ASP A 150 -7.97 -13.30 5.41
C ASP A 150 -7.52 -14.60 6.08
N ILE A 151 -6.24 -14.98 5.99
CA ILE A 151 -5.69 -16.14 6.69
C ILE A 151 -5.58 -15.86 8.19
N GLU A 152 -4.98 -14.73 8.57
CA GLU A 152 -4.80 -14.34 9.97
C GLU A 152 -6.13 -14.18 10.71
N SER A 153 -7.16 -13.63 10.07
CA SER A 153 -8.50 -13.51 10.64
C SER A 153 -9.16 -14.88 10.87
N ARG A 154 -8.92 -15.87 10.01
CA ARG A 154 -9.36 -17.26 10.22
C ARG A 154 -8.61 -17.95 11.35
N THR A 155 -7.33 -17.64 11.51
CA THR A 155 -6.48 -18.22 12.56
C THR A 155 -6.71 -17.55 13.93
N GLY A 156 -6.93 -16.24 13.96
CA GLY A 156 -7.10 -15.43 15.16
C GLY A 156 -8.40 -15.73 15.95
N SER A 157 -9.43 -16.27 15.31
CA SER A 157 -10.64 -16.75 16.00
C SER A 157 -10.51 -18.14 16.63
N THR A 158 -9.33 -18.77 16.56
CA THR A 158 -9.13 -20.15 17.04
C THR A 158 -8.17 -20.25 18.22
N HIS A 159 -8.61 -19.74 19.37
CA HIS A 159 -8.47 -20.55 20.59
C HIS A 159 -9.33 -21.81 20.45
N SER A 160 -8.94 -22.79 19.62
CA SER A 160 -9.56 -24.13 19.59
C SER A 160 -8.88 -25.20 18.73
N PHE A 161 -7.65 -25.02 18.24
CA PHE A 161 -6.96 -26.16 17.57
C PHE A 161 -6.24 -27.11 18.53
N PHE A 162 -5.95 -26.73 19.78
CA PHE A 162 -5.34 -27.63 20.77
C PHE A 162 -6.34 -28.33 21.72
N SER A 163 -7.65 -28.01 21.68
CA SER A 163 -8.62 -28.64 22.59
C SER A 163 -9.24 -29.94 22.05
N VAL A 164 -9.27 -30.14 20.73
CA VAL A 164 -9.90 -31.34 20.12
C VAL A 164 -9.01 -32.59 20.28
N GLY A 165 -7.72 -32.43 20.55
CA GLY A 165 -6.80 -33.55 20.77
C GLY A 165 -6.81 -34.14 22.18
N VAL A 166 -7.34 -33.43 23.18
CA VAL A 166 -7.23 -33.86 24.59
C VAL A 166 -8.47 -34.62 25.08
N ASP A 167 -9.65 -34.37 24.52
CA ASP A 167 -10.88 -35.08 24.90
C ASP A 167 -10.97 -36.51 24.35
N LEU A 168 -10.25 -36.82 23.27
CA LEU A 168 -10.19 -38.18 22.71
C LEU A 168 -9.29 -39.13 23.54
N LEU A 169 -8.33 -38.58 24.31
CA LEU A 169 -7.52 -39.36 25.24
C LEU A 169 -8.13 -39.46 26.64
N ALA A 170 -9.01 -38.52 27.02
CA ALA A 170 -9.70 -38.53 28.30
C ALA A 170 -10.95 -39.42 28.32
N SER A 171 -11.64 -39.56 27.19
CA SER A 171 -12.83 -40.42 27.07
C SER A 171 -12.47 -41.76 26.43
N GLY A 172 -12.03 -42.72 27.24
CA GLY A 172 -11.67 -44.09 26.83
C GLY A 172 -12.80 -44.89 26.18
N ALA A 173 -13.13 -44.57 24.91
CA ALA A 173 -14.08 -45.33 24.11
C ALA A 173 -13.35 -46.44 23.35
N ALA A 174 -13.70 -47.68 23.68
CA ALA A 174 -13.17 -48.89 23.06
C ALA A 174 -13.40 -48.91 21.53
N LEU A 175 -12.35 -49.23 20.78
CA LEU A 175 -12.42 -49.49 19.35
C LEU A 175 -13.28 -50.75 19.09
N PRO A 176 -14.27 -50.73 18.18
CA PRO A 176 -15.02 -51.92 17.85
C PRO A 176 -14.13 -52.87 17.02
N VAL A 177 -13.88 -54.05 17.60
CA VAL A 177 -13.30 -55.21 16.90
C VAL A 177 -14.31 -55.68 15.87
N LEU A 178 -13.88 -55.79 14.60
CA LEU A 178 -14.64 -56.46 13.55
C LEU A 178 -14.31 -57.96 13.59
N SER A 179 -15.33 -58.77 13.88
CA SER A 179 -15.39 -60.22 13.60
C SER A 179 -16.06 -60.44 12.25
#